data_AF-V7FIX0-F1
#
_entry.id   AF-V7FIX0-F1
#
_cell.length_a   1.000
_cell.length_b   1.000
_cell.length_c   1.000
_cell.angle_alpha   90.00
_cell.angle_beta   90.00
_cell.angle_gamma   90.00
#
_symmetry.space_group_name_H-M   'P 1'
#
loop_
_entity.id
_entity.type
_entity.pdbx_description
1 polymer ?
#
loop_
_entity_poly.entity_id
_entity_poly.type
_entity_poly.pdbx_seq_one_letter_code
_entity_poly.pdbx_strand_id
1 'polypeptide(L)'
;MPGKGRAVASTLLDSGAALRKFMAICEAQGGFAEPGVASYLRPVLANRSGQILRIDNRRLAKIAKLAGAPASATAGIDSRVRIGNNIQAGEPLFHVHARSPGELDYALDYASAHPDIFQIGTGQ
;
A
#
# COMPACT_ATOMS: atom_id res chain seq x y z
N MET A 1 23.14 21.80 14.42
CA MET A 1 24.07 20.65 14.55
C MET A 1 23.80 19.67 13.41
N PRO A 2 24.73 19.50 12.46
CA PRO A 2 24.58 18.49 11.42
C PRO A 2 24.45 17.08 12.02
N GLY A 3 23.71 16.18 11.38
CA GLY A 3 23.61 14.77 11.77
C GLY A 3 22.56 14.40 12.83
N LYS A 4 21.94 15.37 13.53
CA LYS A 4 20.92 15.10 14.56
C LYS A 4 19.47 14.99 14.04
N GLY A 5 19.25 15.20 12.74
CA GLY A 5 17.90 15.30 12.15
C GLY A 5 17.01 14.09 12.44
N ARG A 6 17.54 12.86 12.27
CA ARG A 6 16.78 11.62 12.51
C ARG A 6 16.34 11.48 13.98
N ALA A 7 17.23 11.79 14.92
CA ALA A 7 16.94 11.70 16.35
C ALA A 7 15.83 12.68 16.74
N VAL A 8 15.93 13.93 16.27
CA VAL A 8 14.89 14.96 16.50
C VAL A 8 13.55 14.53 15.88
N ALA A 9 13.56 14.03 14.64
CA ALA A 9 12.35 13.55 13.99
C ALA A 9 11.68 12.39 14.76
N SER A 10 12.46 11.42 15.26
CA SER A 10 11.93 10.33 16.10
C SER A 10 11.28 10.88 17.36
N THR A 11 11.97 11.76 18.10
CA THR A 11 11.40 12.37 19.31
C THR A 11 10.08 13.10 19.04
N LEU A 12 9.94 13.77 17.89
CA LEU A 12 8.69 14.44 17.51
C LEU A 12 7.56 13.45 17.19
N LEU A 13 7.86 12.30 16.59
CA LEU A 13 6.89 11.22 16.35
C LEU A 13 6.49 10.58 17.69
N ASP A 14 7.47 10.17 18.50
CA ASP A 14 7.27 9.42 19.74
C ASP A 14 6.53 10.25 20.82
N SER A 15 6.78 11.56 20.87
CA SER A 15 6.08 12.48 21.79
C SER A 15 4.68 12.91 21.33
N GLY A 16 4.24 12.46 20.15
CA GLY A 16 3.00 12.88 19.52
C GLY A 16 2.98 14.33 19.05
N ALA A 17 4.11 15.05 19.11
CA ALA A 17 4.20 16.43 18.63
C ALA A 17 3.90 16.54 17.13
N ALA A 18 4.34 15.55 16.34
CA ALA A 18 4.03 15.46 14.92
C ALA A 18 2.53 15.32 14.67
N LEU A 19 1.83 14.46 15.42
CA LEU A 19 0.39 14.28 15.29
C LEU A 19 -0.38 15.55 15.67
N ARG A 20 -0.03 16.21 16.79
CA ARG A 20 -0.65 17.49 17.18
C ARG A 20 -0.49 18.55 16.09
N LYS A 21 0.69 18.61 15.47
CA LYS A 21 0.93 19.56 14.37
C LYS A 21 0.14 19.19 13.12
N PHE A 22 0.02 17.91 12.79
CA PHE A 22 -0.82 17.43 11.69
C PHE A 22 -2.29 17.81 11.89
N MET A 23 -2.85 17.55 13.08
CA MET A 23 -4.23 17.93 13.40
C MET A 23 -4.45 19.45 13.30
N ALA A 24 -3.51 20.25 13.81
CA ALA A 24 -3.59 21.71 13.68
C ALA A 24 -3.57 22.19 12.20
N ILE A 25 -2.89 21.46 11.31
CA ILE A 25 -2.93 21.74 9.86
C ILE A 25 -4.29 21.36 9.28
N CYS A 26 -4.85 20.20 9.63
CA CYS A 26 -6.19 19.80 9.20
C CYS A 26 -7.25 20.82 9.63
N GLU A 27 -7.23 21.25 10.89
CA GLU A 27 -8.15 22.29 11.39
C GLU A 27 -8.03 23.60 10.60
N ALA A 28 -6.81 24.04 10.29
CA ALA A 28 -6.58 25.23 9.46
C ALA A 28 -7.05 25.06 7.99
N GLN A 29 -7.24 23.83 7.53
CA GLN A 29 -7.65 23.49 6.16
C GLN A 29 -9.11 23.04 6.03
N GLY A 30 -9.92 23.18 7.09
CA GLY A 30 -11.34 22.82 7.07
C GLY A 30 -11.73 21.63 7.95
N GLY A 31 -10.84 21.18 8.84
CA GLY A 31 -11.09 20.13 9.82
C GLY A 31 -10.51 18.78 9.41
N PHE A 32 -10.38 17.89 10.39
CA PHE A 32 -10.04 16.49 10.17
C PHE A 32 -11.30 15.65 9.86
N ALA A 33 -11.22 14.79 8.84
CA ALA A 33 -12.20 13.76 8.56
C ALA A 33 -11.48 12.41 8.42
N GLU A 34 -11.97 11.40 9.15
CA GLU A 34 -11.41 10.06 9.08
C GLU A 34 -11.61 9.46 7.67
N PRO A 35 -10.55 8.94 7.02
CA PRO A 35 -10.69 8.28 5.73
C PRO A 35 -11.65 7.09 5.79
N GLY A 36 -12.50 6.95 4.77
CA GLY A 36 -13.40 5.80 4.64
C GLY A 36 -12.69 4.51 4.22
N VAL A 37 -13.44 3.41 4.21
CA VAL A 37 -13.00 2.10 3.71
C VAL A 37 -13.69 1.79 2.38
N ALA A 38 -13.00 1.10 1.47
CA ALA A 38 -13.57 0.62 0.22
C ALA A 38 -14.64 -0.45 0.46
N SER A 39 -15.69 -0.45 -0.37
CA SER A 39 -16.78 -1.45 -0.28
C SER A 39 -16.36 -2.84 -0.74
N TYR A 40 -15.32 -2.94 -1.58
CA TYR A 40 -14.81 -4.19 -2.11
C TYR A 40 -13.31 -4.30 -1.86
N LEU A 41 -12.89 -5.43 -1.31
CA LEU A 41 -11.50 -5.71 -0.97
C LEU A 41 -11.17 -7.15 -1.34
N ARG A 42 -10.09 -7.35 -2.11
CA ARG A 42 -9.59 -8.68 -2.45
C ARG A 42 -8.07 -8.76 -2.40
N PRO A 43 -7.51 -9.84 -1.84
CA PRO A 43 -6.07 -10.06 -1.86
C PRO A 43 -5.60 -10.60 -3.22
N VAL A 44 -4.38 -10.23 -3.59
CA VAL A 44 -3.58 -10.93 -4.60
C VAL A 44 -2.56 -11.80 -3.87
N LEU A 45 -2.63 -13.10 -4.08
CA LEU A 45 -1.84 -14.09 -3.34
C LEU A 45 -0.53 -14.43 -4.05
N ALA A 46 0.49 -14.78 -3.28
CA ALA A 46 1.74 -15.30 -3.81
C ALA A 46 1.51 -16.66 -4.47
N ASN A 47 1.95 -16.80 -5.72
CA ASN A 47 1.84 -18.06 -6.47
C ASN A 47 2.88 -19.11 -6.06
N ARG A 48 3.90 -18.72 -5.28
CA ARG A 48 4.97 -19.59 -4.82
C ARG A 48 5.60 -19.05 -3.54
N SER A 49 6.28 -19.93 -2.80
CA SER A 49 7.09 -19.55 -1.65
C SER A 49 8.48 -19.07 -2.07
N GLY A 50 9.06 -18.17 -1.27
CA GLY A 50 10.43 -17.68 -1.45
C GLY A 50 10.67 -16.31 -0.83
N GLN A 51 11.78 -15.67 -1.20
CA GLN A 51 12.10 -14.31 -0.76
C GLN A 51 11.73 -13.28 -1.83
N ILE A 52 11.18 -12.13 -1.41
CA ILE A 52 10.88 -11.01 -2.32
C ILE A 52 12.18 -10.33 -2.74
N LEU A 53 12.49 -10.41 -4.03
CA LEU A 53 13.70 -9.83 -4.61
C LEU A 53 13.46 -8.42 -5.16
N ARG A 54 12.30 -8.20 -5.79
CA ARG A 54 11.92 -6.94 -6.43
C ARG A 54 10.42 -6.71 -6.39
N ILE A 55 10.03 -5.43 -6.47
CA ILE A 55 8.63 -4.98 -6.54
C ILE A 55 8.52 -3.93 -7.67
N ASP A 56 7.62 -4.15 -8.63
CA ASP A 56 7.34 -3.19 -9.71
C ASP A 56 6.30 -2.15 -9.28
N ASN A 57 6.79 -0.99 -8.84
CA ASN A 57 5.95 0.13 -8.41
C ASN A 57 5.09 0.72 -9.54
N ARG A 58 5.53 0.63 -10.81
CA ARG A 58 4.77 1.19 -11.94
C ARG A 58 3.51 0.38 -12.18
N ARG A 59 3.61 -0.95 -12.09
CA ARG A 59 2.46 -1.84 -12.22
C ARG A 59 1.54 -1.77 -11.00
N LEU A 60 2.09 -1.67 -9.79
CA LEU A 60 1.29 -1.41 -8.58
C LEU A 60 0.49 -0.11 -8.70
N ALA A 61 1.12 0.97 -9.15
CA ALA A 61 0.43 2.24 -9.39
C ALA A 61 -0.65 2.12 -10.48
N LYS A 62 -0.44 1.28 -11.50
CA LYS A 62 -1.46 1.01 -12.52
C LYS A 62 -2.64 0.25 -11.92
N ILE A 63 -2.42 -0.79 -11.12
CA ILE A 63 -3.48 -1.54 -10.42
C ILE A 63 -4.32 -0.59 -9.56
N ALA A 64 -3.70 0.28 -8.76
CA ALA A 64 -4.42 1.27 -7.95
C ALA A 64 -5.31 2.19 -8.81
N LYS A 65 -4.81 2.62 -9.97
CA LYS A 65 -5.59 3.41 -10.93
C LYS A 65 -6.79 2.65 -11.48
N LEU A 66 -6.61 1.37 -11.79
CA LEU A 66 -7.69 0.52 -12.29
C LEU A 66 -8.75 0.23 -11.23
N ALA A 67 -8.34 0.17 -9.96
CA ALA A 67 -9.24 0.00 -8.82
C ALA A 67 -10.10 1.25 -8.52
N GLY A 68 -9.80 2.39 -9.16
CA GLY A 68 -10.56 3.63 -9.05
C GLY A 68 -9.78 4.84 -8.52
N ALA A 69 -8.52 4.68 -8.11
CA ALA A 69 -7.71 5.81 -7.64
C ALA A 69 -7.28 6.73 -8.79
N PRO A 70 -7.18 8.06 -8.58
CA PRO A 70 -7.49 8.80 -7.35
C PRO A 70 -8.95 9.28 -7.27
N ALA A 71 -9.79 8.99 -8.28
CA ALA A 71 -11.17 9.48 -8.35
C ALA A 71 -12.05 8.94 -7.20
N SER A 72 -11.78 7.71 -6.75
CA SER A 72 -12.31 7.15 -5.51
C SER A 72 -11.25 7.22 -4.41
N ALA A 73 -11.50 8.01 -3.37
CA ALA A 73 -10.55 8.23 -2.28
C ALA A 73 -10.27 6.97 -1.44
N THR A 74 -11.20 6.01 -1.42
CA THR A 74 -11.05 4.75 -0.69
C THR A 74 -10.46 3.64 -1.54
N ALA A 75 -10.33 3.84 -2.86
CA ALA A 75 -9.75 2.88 -3.78
C ALA A 75 -8.22 2.96 -3.80
N GLY A 76 -7.57 1.82 -4.06
CA GLY A 76 -6.12 1.74 -4.14
C GLY A 76 -5.61 0.34 -3.84
N ILE A 77 -4.38 0.28 -3.32
CA ILE A 77 -3.73 -0.95 -2.91
C ILE A 77 -3.11 -0.80 -1.52
N ASP A 78 -3.10 -1.88 -0.74
CA ASP A 78 -2.34 -2.00 0.50
C ASP A 78 -1.37 -3.18 0.41
N SER A 79 -0.09 -2.96 0.72
CA SER A 79 0.91 -4.03 0.78
C SER A 79 1.81 -3.85 1.98
N ARG A 80 1.92 -4.93 2.77
CA ARG A 80 2.85 -5.03 3.91
C ARG A 80 4.16 -5.71 3.54
N VAL A 81 4.23 -6.28 2.34
CA VAL A 81 5.35 -7.06 1.85
C VAL A 81 6.47 -6.12 1.38
N ARG A 82 7.70 -6.38 1.84
CA ARG A 82 8.91 -5.62 1.50
C ARG A 82 9.95 -6.53 0.83
N ILE A 83 10.85 -5.92 0.07
CA ILE A 83 12.04 -6.61 -0.44
C ILE A 83 12.82 -7.21 0.73
N GLY A 84 13.23 -8.48 0.59
CA GLY A 84 13.90 -9.27 1.61
C GLY A 84 12.96 -10.05 2.53
N ASN A 85 11.65 -9.80 2.51
CA ASN A 85 10.70 -10.64 3.24
C ASN A 85 10.61 -12.04 2.62
N ASN A 86 10.45 -13.05 3.47
CA ASN A 86 10.04 -14.38 3.04
C ASN A 86 8.51 -14.42 2.96
N ILE A 87 7.99 -15.11 1.96
CA ILE A 87 6.55 -15.28 1.72
C ILE A 87 6.26 -16.74 1.37
N GLN A 88 5.12 -17.25 1.81
CA GLN A 88 4.65 -18.58 1.43
C GLN A 88 3.62 -18.51 0.29
N ALA A 89 3.56 -19.56 -0.52
CA ALA A 89 2.49 -19.70 -1.52
C ALA A 89 1.11 -19.60 -0.83
N GLY A 90 0.22 -18.78 -1.38
CA GLY A 90 -1.10 -18.50 -0.82
C GLY A 90 -1.13 -17.34 0.18
N GLU A 91 0.00 -16.77 0.60
CA GLU A 91 0.01 -15.57 1.44
C GLU A 91 -0.26 -14.30 0.60
N PRO A 92 -0.94 -13.27 1.16
CA PRO A 92 -1.23 -12.03 0.44
C PRO A 92 0.04 -11.21 0.15
N LEU A 93 0.26 -10.91 -1.13
CA LEU A 93 1.25 -9.93 -1.58
C LEU A 93 0.75 -8.50 -1.30
N PHE A 94 -0.51 -8.24 -1.65
CA PHE A 94 -1.19 -6.98 -1.46
C PHE A 94 -2.71 -7.18 -1.54
N HIS A 95 -3.46 -6.17 -1.09
CA HIS A 95 -4.90 -6.08 -1.21
C HIS A 95 -5.27 -4.99 -2.21
N VAL A 96 -6.26 -5.27 -3.05
CA VAL A 96 -6.89 -4.28 -3.93
C VAL A 96 -8.18 -3.80 -3.25
N HIS A 97 -8.31 -2.48 -3.16
CA HIS A 97 -9.46 -1.78 -2.59
C HIS A 97 -10.20 -1.05 -3.73
N ALA A 98 -11.49 -1.30 -3.89
CA ALA A 98 -12.29 -0.70 -4.96
C ALA A 98 -13.71 -0.32 -4.48
N ARG A 99 -14.35 0.63 -5.17
CA ARG A 99 -15.71 1.08 -4.85
C ARG A 99 -16.78 0.27 -5.57
N SER A 100 -16.45 -0.33 -6.71
CA SER A 100 -17.36 -1.19 -7.47
C SER A 100 -16.74 -2.57 -7.77
N PRO A 101 -17.57 -3.59 -8.02
CA PRO A 101 -17.09 -4.90 -8.45
C PRO A 101 -16.33 -4.86 -9.79
N GLY A 102 -16.79 -4.06 -10.75
CA GLY A 102 -16.16 -3.98 -12.08
C GLY A 102 -14.74 -3.38 -12.04
N GLU A 103 -14.52 -2.34 -11.23
CA GLU A 103 -13.17 -1.79 -11.00
C GLU A 103 -12.25 -2.82 -10.33
N LEU A 104 -12.79 -3.57 -9.36
CA LEU A 104 -12.06 -4.62 -8.67
C LEU A 104 -11.63 -5.72 -9.63
N ASP A 105 -12.56 -6.24 -10.42
CA ASP A 105 -12.30 -7.31 -11.40
C ASP A 105 -11.26 -6.85 -12.43
N TYR A 106 -11.40 -5.63 -12.96
CA TYR A 106 -10.44 -5.09 -13.92
C TYR A 106 -9.01 -4.94 -13.34
N ALA A 107 -8.91 -4.52 -12.08
CA ALA A 107 -7.64 -4.42 -11.37
C ALA A 107 -7.02 -5.81 -11.10
N LEU A 108 -7.82 -6.81 -10.74
CA LEU A 108 -7.37 -8.18 -10.50
C LEU A 108 -6.97 -8.91 -11.78
N ASP A 109 -7.68 -8.67 -12.89
CA ASP A 109 -7.33 -9.21 -14.21
C ASP A 109 -5.97 -8.67 -14.65
N TYR A 110 -5.75 -7.37 -14.50
CA TYR A 110 -4.45 -6.76 -14.79
C TYR A 110 -3.35 -7.32 -13.89
N ALA A 111 -3.60 -7.51 -12.59
CA ALA A 111 -2.64 -8.12 -11.67
C ALA A 111 -2.28 -9.56 -12.07
N SER A 112 -3.28 -10.36 -12.45
CA SER A 112 -3.12 -11.76 -12.86
C SER A 112 -2.32 -11.89 -14.15
N ALA A 113 -2.48 -10.95 -15.09
CA ALA A 113 -1.70 -10.88 -16.33
C ALA A 113 -0.22 -10.49 -16.11
N HIS A 114 0.15 -10.03 -14.91
CA HIS A 114 1.51 -9.56 -14.57
C HIS A 114 2.02 -10.21 -13.28
N PRO A 115 2.26 -11.54 -13.26
CA PRO A 115 2.65 -12.27 -12.05
C PRO A 115 4.01 -11.85 -11.47
N ASP A 116 4.83 -11.13 -12.23
CA ASP A 116 6.15 -10.62 -11.86
C ASP A 116 6.12 -9.23 -11.18
N ILE A 117 4.94 -8.71 -10.79
CA ILE A 117 4.84 -7.49 -9.95
C ILE A 117 5.67 -7.64 -8.67
N PHE A 118 5.64 -8.82 -8.05
CA PHE A 118 6.55 -9.22 -6.99
C PHE A 118 7.44 -10.33 -7.52
N GLN A 119 8.73 -10.05 -7.67
CA GLN A 119 9.69 -11.08 -8.08
C GLN A 119 10.04 -11.93 -6.86
N ILE A 120 9.57 -13.17 -6.82
CA ILE A 120 9.86 -14.14 -5.76
C ILE A 120 11.01 -15.04 -6.20
N GLY A 121 12.13 -14.99 -5.46
CA GLY A 121 13.26 -15.89 -5.67
C GLY A 121 12.92 -17.32 -5.25
N THR A 122 13.61 -18.30 -5.81
CA THR A 122 13.69 -19.63 -5.19
C THR A 122 14.33 -19.47 -3.81
N GLY A 123 13.60 -19.80 -2.74
CA GLY A 123 14.25 -20.03 -1.45
C GLY A 123 15.32 -21.11 -1.63
N GLN A 124 16.51 -20.89 -1.05
CA GLN A 124 17.47 -21.96 -0.85
C GLN A 124 16.88 -23.05 0.05
#